data_AF-A0A926ZFK3-F1
#
_entry.id   AF-A0A926ZFK3-F1
#
_cell.length_a   1.000
_cell.length_b   1.000
_cell.length_c   1.000
_cell.angle_alpha   90.00
_cell.angle_beta   90.00
_cell.angle_gamma   90.00
#
_symmetry.space_group_name_H-M   'P 1'
#
loop_
_entity.id
_entity.type
_entity.pdbx_description
1 polymer ?
#
loop_
_entity_poly.entity_id
_entity_poly.type
_entity_poly.pdbx_seq_one_letter_code
_entity_poly.pdbx_strand_id
1 'polypeptide(L)'
;MHYRFSPWNRLSLAVFSITALLMPVAMPAALAQSPFREMRQNRWSFWDNSRNNEPPVPSTPGGGRPGNRLGNGVCLLAPVQLPGVTTLWSDRPLFLWRGPVSRIEIANSEGQVIWDKTDWESPAENVYLQRYDGPALQPSVQYEWRIYQSPDEDTVGSNSRSVQGTATNDMQVAPAFIIPIQVLTRAERQQIAGELGALDVILDAEQVPVDQRSLNYVSFFAEKQLWADALRVAFTASPNAALQRYQEAVLETCDRS
;
A
#
# COMPACT_ATOMS: atom_id res chain seq x y z
N MET A 1 83.94 -31.35 37.39
CA MET A 1 83.95 -30.17 38.28
C MET A 1 82.51 -29.76 38.55
N HIS A 2 82.16 -29.64 39.83
CA HIS A 2 80.81 -29.53 40.36
C HIS A 2 80.10 -28.23 39.95
N TYR A 3 78.81 -28.30 39.61
CA TYR A 3 77.90 -27.17 39.73
C TYR A 3 76.73 -27.52 40.65
N ARG A 4 76.48 -26.59 41.59
CA ARG A 4 75.53 -26.67 42.70
C ARG A 4 74.13 -26.23 42.27
N PHE A 5 73.15 -26.81 42.96
CA PHE A 5 71.75 -26.42 43.08
C PHE A 5 71.55 -24.94 43.48
N SER A 6 70.46 -24.32 43.01
CA SER A 6 69.53 -23.55 43.86
C SER A 6 68.17 -23.31 43.16
N PRO A 7 67.03 -23.26 43.89
CA PRO A 7 65.69 -23.40 43.32
C PRO A 7 64.75 -22.17 43.59
N TRP A 8 63.51 -22.29 43.11
CA TRP A 8 62.29 -21.50 43.43
C TRP A 8 62.08 -20.13 42.74
N ASN A 9 61.04 -20.03 41.89
CA ASN A 9 59.80 -19.35 42.31
C ASN A 9 58.60 -19.54 41.34
N ARG A 10 57.62 -20.28 41.87
CA ARG A 10 56.16 -20.10 41.87
C ARG A 10 55.47 -19.47 40.63
N LEU A 11 54.76 -20.34 39.91
CA LEU A 11 53.56 -20.03 39.13
C LEU A 11 52.45 -19.50 40.03
N SER A 12 51.98 -18.27 39.76
CA SER A 12 50.69 -17.78 40.22
C SER A 12 49.66 -17.96 39.11
N LEU A 13 48.78 -18.96 39.25
CA LEU A 13 47.55 -19.10 38.49
C LEU A 13 46.51 -18.13 39.07
N ALA A 14 46.25 -17.02 38.39
CA ALA A 14 45.09 -16.18 38.67
C ALA A 14 43.85 -16.82 38.05
N VAL A 15 42.99 -17.39 38.90
CA VAL A 15 41.64 -17.83 38.51
C VAL A 15 40.76 -16.59 38.46
N PHE A 16 40.53 -16.05 37.27
CA PHE A 16 39.49 -15.04 37.05
C PHE A 16 38.13 -15.74 37.03
N SER A 17 37.43 -15.70 38.16
CA SER A 17 36.02 -16.06 38.23
C SER A 17 35.22 -14.94 37.57
N ILE A 18 34.82 -15.13 36.31
CA ILE A 18 33.90 -14.24 35.59
C ILE A 18 32.50 -14.59 36.06
N THR A 19 32.04 -13.94 37.13
CA THR A 19 30.63 -13.88 37.48
C THR A 19 29.90 -13.12 36.38
N ALA A 20 29.32 -13.86 35.43
CA ALA A 20 28.36 -13.31 34.49
C ALA A 20 27.15 -12.81 35.29
N LEU A 21 27.13 -11.51 35.59
CA LEU A 21 25.94 -10.79 36.03
C LEU A 21 24.91 -10.90 34.91
N LEU A 22 24.01 -11.87 35.04
CA LEU A 22 22.72 -11.91 34.36
C LEU A 22 21.92 -10.68 34.82
N MET A 23 22.21 -9.52 34.25
CA MET A 23 21.28 -8.40 34.35
C MET A 23 20.05 -8.78 33.52
N PRO A 24 18.85 -8.83 34.13
CA PRO A 24 17.64 -8.93 33.34
C PRO A 24 17.62 -7.73 32.40
N VAL A 25 17.56 -8.00 31.10
CA VAL A 25 17.31 -6.96 30.09
C VAL A 25 15.92 -6.42 30.39
N ALA A 26 15.85 -5.38 31.21
CA ALA A 26 14.62 -4.68 31.50
C ALA A 26 14.17 -4.05 30.17
N MET A 27 13.18 -4.67 29.53
CA MET A 27 12.52 -4.04 28.39
C MET A 27 12.03 -2.66 28.84
N PRO A 28 12.34 -1.59 28.10
CA PRO A 28 11.89 -0.26 28.47
C PRO A 28 10.36 -0.26 28.53
N ALA A 29 9.81 0.16 29.68
CA ALA A 29 8.37 0.22 29.94
C ALA A 29 7.60 1.09 28.92
N ALA A 30 8.31 1.87 28.10
CA ALA A 30 7.75 2.63 26.97
C ALA A 30 7.06 1.73 25.91
N LEU A 31 7.43 0.45 25.78
CA LEU A 31 6.73 -0.48 24.88
C LEU A 31 5.40 -1.01 25.47
N ALA A 32 5.19 -0.89 26.79
CA ALA A 32 4.00 -1.43 27.46
C ALA A 32 2.74 -0.56 27.29
N GLN A 33 2.90 0.70 26.87
CA GLN A 33 1.83 1.67 26.61
C GLN A 33 1.75 2.04 25.12
N SER A 34 2.22 1.17 24.23
CA SER A 34 2.09 1.45 22.80
C SER A 34 0.61 1.38 22.39
N PRO A 35 0.15 2.24 21.45
CA PRO A 35 -1.22 2.21 20.92
C PRO A 35 -1.62 0.83 20.37
N PHE A 36 -0.65 -0.04 20.08
CA PHE A 36 -0.87 -1.43 19.68
C PHE A 36 -1.55 -2.32 20.74
N ARG A 37 -1.63 -1.90 22.02
CA ARG A 37 -2.40 -2.64 23.04
C ARG A 37 -3.91 -2.54 22.84
N GLU A 38 -4.39 -1.42 22.33
CA GLU A 38 -5.81 -1.24 21.97
C GLU A 38 -6.14 -1.99 20.67
N MET A 39 -5.20 -1.94 19.70
CA MET A 39 -5.24 -2.72 18.47
C MET A 39 -5.39 -4.23 18.74
N ARG A 40 -4.85 -4.76 19.85
CA ARG A 40 -4.95 -6.17 20.26
C ARG A 40 -6.36 -6.65 20.61
N GLN A 41 -7.19 -5.83 21.27
CA GLN A 41 -8.49 -6.29 21.81
C GLN A 41 -9.63 -6.15 20.79
N ASN A 42 -9.56 -5.18 19.87
CA ASN A 42 -10.51 -5.01 18.77
C ASN A 42 -10.05 -5.67 17.45
N ARG A 43 -8.93 -6.41 17.47
CA ARG A 43 -8.30 -7.06 16.30
C ARG A 43 -9.21 -8.07 15.59
N TRP A 44 -9.95 -8.86 16.37
CA TRP A 44 -10.86 -9.88 15.83
C TRP A 44 -12.18 -9.26 15.36
N SER A 45 -12.68 -8.23 16.03
CA SER A 45 -13.90 -7.51 15.60
C SER A 45 -13.69 -6.69 14.32
N PHE A 46 -12.46 -6.25 14.02
CA PHE A 46 -12.11 -5.64 12.74
C PHE A 46 -12.35 -6.61 11.56
N TRP A 47 -11.94 -7.87 11.67
CA TRP A 47 -12.15 -8.83 10.58
C TRP A 47 -13.53 -9.51 10.61
N ASP A 48 -14.16 -9.61 11.78
CA ASP A 48 -15.51 -10.20 11.94
C ASP A 48 -16.64 -9.27 11.46
N ASN A 49 -16.39 -7.95 11.33
CA ASN A 49 -17.35 -6.98 10.80
C ASN A 49 -16.75 -6.23 9.60
N SER A 50 -16.53 -6.97 8.50
CA SER A 50 -15.90 -6.48 7.27
C SER A 50 -16.50 -5.18 6.69
N ARG A 51 -17.77 -4.87 7.00
CA ARG A 51 -18.46 -3.66 6.54
C ARG A 51 -17.95 -2.35 7.14
N ASN A 52 -17.31 -2.37 8.31
CA ASN A 52 -16.74 -1.16 8.91
C ASN A 52 -15.31 -0.88 8.42
N ASN A 53 -14.74 -1.77 7.61
CA ASN A 53 -13.33 -1.79 7.22
C ASN A 53 -13.15 -1.79 5.70
N GLU A 54 -14.22 -1.45 4.98
CA GLU A 54 -14.15 -1.14 3.57
C GLU A 54 -13.42 0.20 3.39
N PRO A 55 -12.62 0.37 2.32
CA PRO A 55 -12.10 1.67 1.96
C PRO A 55 -13.24 2.69 1.87
N PRO A 56 -13.02 3.95 2.25
CA PRO A 56 -14.04 4.97 2.18
C PRO A 56 -14.57 5.07 0.75
N VAL A 57 -15.89 5.04 0.62
CA VAL A 57 -16.54 5.28 -0.68
C VAL A 57 -16.41 6.77 -0.97
N PRO A 58 -15.85 7.20 -2.12
CA PRO A 58 -15.81 8.59 -2.51
C PRO A 58 -17.19 9.22 -2.44
N SER A 59 -17.23 10.44 -1.91
CA SER A 59 -18.42 11.29 -2.01
C SER A 59 -18.39 12.02 -3.35
N THR A 60 -19.46 11.89 -4.13
CA THR A 60 -19.63 12.63 -5.38
C THR A 60 -20.03 14.08 -5.08
N PRO A 61 -19.28 15.10 -5.57
CA PRO A 61 -19.76 16.48 -5.56
C PRO A 61 -20.93 16.60 -6.53
N GLY A 62 -22.15 16.69 -6.00
CA GLY A 62 -23.35 16.97 -6.78
C GLY A 62 -24.26 15.76 -7.06
N GLY A 63 -24.85 15.16 -6.02
CA GLY A 63 -26.17 14.50 -6.06
C GLY A 63 -26.41 13.30 -7.01
N GLY A 64 -25.45 12.92 -7.84
CA GLY A 64 -25.51 11.76 -8.74
C GLY A 64 -24.84 10.55 -8.10
N ARG A 65 -25.58 9.42 -8.15
CA ARG A 65 -25.31 8.04 -7.68
C ARG A 65 -24.00 7.81 -6.88
N PRO A 66 -24.09 7.24 -5.66
CA PRO A 66 -22.92 6.90 -4.85
C PRO A 66 -22.15 5.77 -5.52
N GLY A 67 -20.89 6.00 -5.91
CA GLY A 67 -20.14 4.91 -6.50
C GLY A 67 -18.82 5.25 -7.14
N ASN A 68 -17.84 4.36 -6.97
CA ASN A 68 -16.60 4.32 -7.75
C ASN A 68 -16.83 4.07 -9.25
N ARG A 69 -18.07 3.79 -9.68
CA ARG A 69 -18.45 3.54 -11.07
C ARG A 69 -18.79 4.84 -11.78
N LEU A 70 -18.02 5.16 -12.81
CA LEU A 70 -18.19 6.38 -13.59
C LEU A 70 -18.36 6.04 -15.07
N GLY A 71 -19.41 6.61 -15.69
CA GLY A 71 -19.64 6.72 -17.14
C GLY A 71 -19.78 5.43 -17.95
N ASN A 72 -18.74 4.59 -17.95
CA ASN A 72 -18.49 3.52 -18.94
C ASN A 72 -18.02 2.23 -18.25
N GLY A 73 -18.50 1.96 -17.03
CA GLY A 73 -18.18 0.73 -16.30
C GLY A 73 -16.79 0.64 -15.65
N VAL A 74 -16.01 1.73 -15.64
CA VAL A 74 -14.73 1.80 -14.93
C VAL A 74 -14.96 2.09 -13.45
N CYS A 75 -14.31 1.30 -12.60
CA CYS A 75 -14.29 1.42 -11.15
C CYS A 75 -12.84 1.54 -10.65
N LEU A 76 -12.49 2.67 -10.05
CA LEU A 76 -11.15 2.90 -9.49
C LEU A 76 -11.15 2.47 -8.01
N LEU A 77 -10.19 1.64 -7.63
CA LEU A 77 -10.10 1.05 -6.28
C LEU A 77 -8.89 1.58 -5.50
N ALA A 78 -7.71 1.63 -6.12
CA ALA A 78 -6.50 2.14 -5.49
C ALA A 78 -5.67 2.99 -6.47
N PRO A 79 -5.10 4.13 -6.04
CA PRO A 79 -5.40 4.84 -4.80
C PRO A 79 -6.89 5.20 -4.67
N VAL A 80 -7.44 5.09 -3.45
CA VAL A 80 -8.85 5.39 -3.19
C VAL A 80 -9.11 6.85 -3.52
N GLN A 81 -10.18 7.13 -4.25
CA GLN A 81 -10.61 8.49 -4.52
C GLN A 81 -11.23 9.06 -3.24
N LEU A 82 -10.51 9.98 -2.60
CA LEU A 82 -11.00 10.72 -1.44
C LEU A 82 -11.28 12.17 -1.85
N PRO A 83 -12.17 12.90 -1.15
CA PRO A 83 -12.28 14.34 -1.32
C PRO A 83 -10.92 15.00 -1.04
N GLY A 84 -10.34 15.67 -2.03
CA GLY A 84 -9.03 16.32 -1.91
C GLY A 84 -7.89 15.48 -2.49
N VAL A 85 -6.75 15.47 -1.80
CA VAL A 85 -5.51 14.79 -2.24
C VAL A 85 -5.39 13.44 -1.54
N THR A 86 -5.21 12.37 -2.31
CA THR A 86 -4.98 11.05 -1.73
C THR A 86 -3.51 10.92 -1.29
N THR A 87 -3.29 10.75 0.02
CA THR A 87 -1.96 10.61 0.59
C THR A 87 -1.46 9.16 0.54
N LEU A 88 -0.18 8.99 0.21
CA LEU A 88 0.48 7.69 0.03
C LEU A 88 1.69 7.59 0.96
N TRP A 89 1.88 6.48 1.65
CA TRP A 89 3.12 6.20 2.37
C TRP A 89 4.20 5.63 1.43
N SER A 90 3.81 4.75 0.50
CA SER A 90 4.70 4.22 -0.53
C SER A 90 5.03 5.28 -1.60
N ASP A 91 6.30 5.36 -2.00
CA ASP A 91 6.74 6.11 -3.19
C ASP A 91 6.61 5.30 -4.50
N ARG A 92 6.09 4.08 -4.39
CA ARG A 92 5.73 3.18 -5.49
C ARG A 92 4.30 2.68 -5.26
N PRO A 93 3.29 3.47 -5.65
CA PRO A 93 1.90 3.11 -5.45
C PRO A 93 1.50 1.87 -6.26
N LEU A 94 0.40 1.25 -5.84
CA LEU A 94 -0.31 0.25 -6.62
C LEU A 94 -1.57 0.91 -7.20
N PHE A 95 -1.76 0.76 -8.51
CA PHE A 95 -3.00 1.10 -9.17
C PHE A 95 -3.86 -0.15 -9.29
N LEU A 96 -5.11 -0.04 -8.82
CA LEU A 96 -6.10 -1.11 -8.88
C LEU A 96 -7.39 -0.53 -9.42
N TRP A 97 -7.92 -1.14 -10.48
CA TRP A 97 -9.20 -0.74 -11.06
C TRP A 97 -9.91 -1.93 -11.69
N ARG A 98 -11.20 -1.76 -11.98
CA ARG A 98 -12.01 -2.71 -12.73
C ARG A 98 -12.64 -2.02 -13.93
N GLY A 99 -12.67 -2.67 -15.09
CA GLY A 99 -13.32 -2.16 -16.31
C GLY A 99 -12.36 -1.55 -17.36
N PRO A 100 -12.91 -0.99 -18.45
CA PRO A 100 -12.15 -0.64 -19.66
C PRO A 100 -11.34 0.65 -19.51
N VAL A 101 -10.07 0.50 -19.17
CA VAL A 101 -9.05 1.56 -19.26
C VAL A 101 -8.20 1.29 -20.50
N SER A 102 -7.71 2.35 -21.16
CA SER A 102 -6.81 2.27 -22.32
C SER A 102 -5.39 2.74 -21.99
N ARG A 103 -5.26 3.69 -21.05
CA ARG A 103 -3.98 4.20 -20.57
C ARG A 103 -4.11 4.70 -19.13
N ILE A 104 -3.06 4.54 -18.35
CA ILE A 104 -2.86 5.31 -17.11
C ILE A 104 -1.54 6.06 -17.18
N GLU A 105 -1.48 7.22 -16.53
CA GLU A 105 -0.28 8.05 -16.45
C GLU A 105 -0.10 8.59 -15.04
N ILE A 106 1.16 8.90 -14.72
CA ILE A 106 1.52 9.74 -13.59
C ILE A 106 2.18 11.00 -14.15
N ALA A 107 1.58 12.15 -13.83
CA ALA A 107 2.11 13.45 -14.19
C ALA A 107 2.54 14.23 -12.94
N ASN A 108 3.54 15.10 -13.08
CA ASN A 108 3.93 16.03 -12.02
C ASN A 108 2.95 17.23 -11.93
N SER A 109 3.20 18.15 -11.00
CA SER A 109 2.40 19.37 -10.81
C SER A 109 2.43 20.34 -12.00
N GLU A 110 3.39 20.20 -12.91
CA GLU A 110 3.48 20.98 -14.15
C GLU A 110 2.70 20.32 -15.29
N GLY A 111 2.12 19.14 -15.03
CA GLY A 111 1.37 18.34 -15.98
C GLY A 111 2.24 17.48 -16.91
N GLN A 112 3.56 17.46 -16.71
CA GLN A 112 4.49 16.60 -17.45
C GLN A 112 4.31 15.15 -17.01
N VAL A 113 4.07 14.27 -17.98
CA VAL A 113 4.02 12.82 -17.77
C VAL A 113 5.42 12.31 -17.43
N ILE A 114 5.55 11.69 -16.25
CA ILE A 114 6.80 11.09 -15.77
C ILE A 114 6.79 9.56 -15.86
N TRP A 115 5.61 8.99 -16.12
CA TRP A 115 5.40 7.55 -16.29
C TRP A 115 4.03 7.31 -16.92
N ASP A 116 3.93 6.32 -17.78
CA ASP A 116 2.69 5.88 -18.39
C ASP A 116 2.66 4.36 -18.58
N LYS A 117 1.46 3.82 -18.73
CA LYS A 117 1.23 2.42 -19.03
C LYS A 117 0.02 2.30 -19.95
N THR A 118 0.16 1.52 -21.01
CA THR A 118 -0.90 1.22 -22.00
C THR A 118 -1.09 -0.28 -22.24
N ASP A 119 -0.13 -1.08 -21.78
CA ASP A 119 -0.07 -2.52 -21.98
C ASP A 119 -0.20 -3.24 -20.63
N TRP A 120 -1.32 -3.91 -20.44
CA TRP A 120 -1.53 -4.83 -19.32
C TRP A 120 -2.17 -6.10 -19.85
N GLU A 121 -1.84 -7.21 -19.21
CA GLU A 121 -2.51 -8.47 -19.48
C GLU A 121 -3.98 -8.34 -19.06
N SER A 122 -4.90 -8.72 -19.95
CA SER A 122 -6.32 -8.77 -19.62
C SER A 122 -6.52 -9.82 -18.52
N PRO A 123 -6.81 -9.40 -17.28
CA PRO A 123 -6.96 -10.32 -16.18
C PRO A 123 -8.36 -10.95 -16.24
N ALA A 124 -8.53 -12.03 -15.49
CA ALA A 124 -9.86 -12.55 -15.20
C ALA A 124 -10.72 -11.42 -14.57
N GLU A 125 -11.99 -11.35 -14.96
CA GLU A 125 -13.00 -10.46 -14.36
C GLU A 125 -12.77 -8.95 -14.58
N ASN A 126 -11.89 -8.56 -15.52
CA ASN A 126 -11.58 -7.16 -15.83
C ASN A 126 -11.00 -6.37 -14.64
N VAL A 127 -10.35 -7.02 -13.68
CA VAL A 127 -9.71 -6.40 -12.51
C VAL A 127 -8.21 -6.26 -12.74
N TYR A 128 -7.75 -5.04 -12.97
CA TYR A 128 -6.37 -4.75 -13.33
C TYR A 128 -5.57 -4.25 -12.14
N LEU A 129 -4.37 -4.78 -11.99
CA LEU A 129 -3.42 -4.43 -10.95
C LEU A 129 -2.10 -4.02 -11.61
N GLN A 130 -1.72 -2.74 -11.45
CA GLN A 130 -0.49 -2.21 -12.00
C GLN A 130 0.37 -1.61 -10.88
N ARG A 131 1.56 -2.18 -10.69
CA ARG A 131 2.58 -1.59 -9.80
C ARG A 131 3.27 -0.44 -10.53
N TYR A 132 3.45 0.68 -9.85
CA TYR A 132 4.27 1.76 -10.35
C TYR A 132 5.76 1.35 -10.38
N ASP A 133 6.33 1.27 -11.57
CA ASP A 133 7.72 0.87 -11.83
C ASP A 133 8.60 2.02 -12.35
N GLY A 134 8.05 3.25 -12.42
CA GLY A 134 8.80 4.46 -12.74
C GLY A 134 9.77 4.94 -11.64
N PRO A 135 10.33 6.15 -11.79
CA PRO A 135 11.19 6.78 -10.78
C PRO A 135 10.45 6.99 -9.46
N ALA A 136 11.10 6.71 -8.32
CA ALA A 136 10.46 6.85 -7.00
C ALA A 136 9.86 8.25 -6.80
N LEU A 137 8.58 8.29 -6.44
CA LEU A 137 7.86 9.54 -6.20
C LEU A 137 8.45 10.26 -4.97
N GLN A 138 8.56 11.58 -5.07
CA GLN A 138 9.22 12.38 -4.04
C GLN A 138 8.24 12.71 -2.89
N PRO A 139 8.70 12.62 -1.62
CA PRO A 139 7.93 13.06 -0.46
C PRO A 139 7.43 14.50 -0.60
N SER A 140 6.21 14.77 -0.13
CA SER A 140 5.57 16.08 -0.15
C SER A 140 5.29 16.67 -1.54
N VAL A 141 5.63 15.98 -2.63
CA VAL A 141 5.31 16.41 -3.99
C VAL A 141 3.95 15.85 -4.39
N GLN A 142 3.11 16.72 -4.95
CA GLN A 142 1.82 16.34 -5.53
C GLN A 142 2.01 15.90 -6.99
N TYR A 143 1.36 14.80 -7.32
CA TYR A 143 1.28 14.23 -8.66
C TYR A 143 -0.18 14.06 -9.06
N GLU A 144 -0.40 13.80 -10.34
CA GLU A 144 -1.70 13.46 -10.89
C GLU A 144 -1.66 12.03 -11.43
N TRP A 145 -2.54 11.18 -10.92
CA TRP A 145 -2.87 9.91 -11.55
C TRP A 145 -3.97 10.15 -12.58
N ARG A 146 -3.60 10.01 -13.86
CA ARG A 146 -4.50 10.24 -14.99
C ARG A 146 -4.93 8.92 -15.59
N ILE A 147 -6.21 8.79 -15.89
CA ILE A 147 -6.80 7.55 -16.41
C ILE A 147 -7.56 7.89 -17.69
N TYR A 148 -7.27 7.15 -18.74
CA TYR A 148 -7.90 7.26 -20.05
C TYR A 148 -8.74 6.01 -20.27
N GLN A 149 -10.00 6.20 -20.65
CA GLN A 149 -10.90 5.08 -20.95
C GLN A 149 -10.72 4.64 -22.40
N SER A 150 -10.98 3.36 -22.66
CA SER A 150 -11.16 2.92 -24.04
C SER A 150 -12.48 3.48 -24.56
N PRO A 151 -12.55 4.00 -25.80
CA PRO A 151 -13.82 4.37 -26.38
C PRO A 151 -14.72 3.13 -26.47
N ASP A 152 -15.98 3.25 -26.05
CA ASP A 152 -16.96 2.17 -26.20
C ASP A 152 -17.14 1.86 -27.69
N GLU A 153 -16.91 0.60 -28.10
CA GLU A 153 -17.11 0.16 -29.48
C GLU A 153 -18.54 0.47 -29.98
N ASP A 154 -19.53 0.46 -29.09
CA ASP A 154 -20.93 0.75 -29.40
C ASP A 154 -21.21 2.23 -29.74
N THR A 155 -20.36 3.17 -29.33
CA THR A 155 -20.55 4.60 -29.63
C THR A 155 -20.20 4.93 -31.08
N VAL A 156 -19.56 4.01 -31.80
CA VAL A 156 -19.24 4.16 -33.23
C VAL A 156 -20.47 3.86 -34.12
N GLY A 157 -21.54 3.28 -33.57
CA GLY A 157 -22.66 2.72 -34.33
C GLY A 157 -23.85 3.64 -34.63
N SER A 158 -23.93 4.87 -34.12
CA SER A 158 -25.10 5.74 -34.35
C SER A 158 -24.71 7.16 -34.75
N ASN A 159 -24.71 7.39 -36.07
CA ASN A 159 -24.75 8.69 -36.77
C ASN A 159 -23.43 9.29 -37.26
N SER A 160 -22.33 8.55 -37.24
CA SER A 160 -21.08 9.00 -37.88
C SER A 160 -21.14 8.78 -39.40
N ARG A 161 -21.73 9.76 -40.09
CA ARG A 161 -21.56 9.98 -41.54
C ARG A 161 -20.07 9.87 -41.84
N SER A 162 -19.69 8.91 -42.68
CA SER A 162 -18.33 8.59 -43.06
C SER A 162 -17.58 9.82 -43.59
N VAL A 163 -16.94 10.57 -42.71
CA VAL A 163 -15.86 11.48 -43.07
C VAL A 163 -14.62 10.61 -43.12
N GLN A 164 -14.32 10.09 -44.31
CA GLN A 164 -12.97 9.63 -44.66
C GLN A 164 -12.05 10.85 -44.63
N GLY A 165 -11.66 11.25 -43.43
CA GLY A 165 -10.60 12.20 -43.16
C GLY A 165 -9.46 11.43 -42.55
N THR A 166 -8.31 11.48 -43.19
CA THR A 166 -7.01 11.00 -42.69
C THR A 166 -6.81 11.40 -41.23
N ALA A 167 -7.06 10.45 -40.32
CA ALA A 167 -6.78 10.57 -38.90
C ALA A 167 -5.27 10.68 -38.74
N THR A 168 -4.80 11.91 -38.58
CA THR A 168 -3.46 12.17 -38.08
C THR A 168 -3.42 11.73 -36.61
N ASN A 169 -2.41 10.96 -36.28
CA ASN A 169 -2.15 10.22 -35.05
C ASN A 169 -1.93 11.09 -33.79
N ASP A 170 -2.68 12.16 -33.57
CA ASP A 170 -2.35 13.09 -32.47
C ASP A 170 -3.56 13.80 -31.86
N MET A 171 -4.71 13.12 -31.82
CA MET A 171 -5.80 13.61 -30.99
C MET A 171 -5.42 13.35 -29.52
N GLN A 172 -4.94 14.40 -28.84
CA GLN A 172 -4.78 14.44 -27.39
C GLN A 172 -6.14 14.15 -26.74
N VAL A 173 -6.44 12.86 -26.54
CA VAL A 173 -7.59 12.43 -25.76
C VAL A 173 -7.37 12.95 -24.35
N ALA A 174 -8.30 13.73 -23.81
CA ALA A 174 -8.23 14.20 -22.43
C ALA A 174 -8.41 13.00 -21.47
N PRO A 175 -7.77 13.01 -20.28
CA PRO A 175 -8.00 11.95 -19.31
C PRO A 175 -9.45 11.97 -18.85
N ALA A 176 -10.05 10.78 -18.76
CA ALA A 176 -11.38 10.61 -18.19
C ALA A 176 -11.38 10.95 -16.70
N PHE A 177 -10.27 10.66 -16.00
CA PHE A 177 -10.09 10.95 -14.58
C PHE A 177 -8.71 11.53 -14.30
N ILE A 178 -8.67 12.48 -13.37
CA ILE A 178 -7.44 13.04 -12.81
C ILE A 178 -7.59 12.96 -11.28
N ILE A 179 -6.76 12.14 -10.65
CA ILE A 179 -6.76 11.95 -9.20
C ILE A 179 -5.47 12.55 -8.63
N PRO A 180 -5.56 13.60 -7.80
CA PRO A 180 -4.38 14.15 -7.16
C PRO A 180 -3.88 13.19 -6.08
N ILE A 181 -2.60 12.85 -6.14
CA ILE A 181 -1.92 11.99 -5.17
C ILE A 181 -0.70 12.71 -4.59
N GLN A 182 -0.36 12.43 -3.35
CA GLN A 182 0.84 12.99 -2.72
C GLN A 182 1.49 11.95 -1.83
N VAL A 183 2.81 11.80 -1.94
CA VAL A 183 3.56 10.97 -1.00
C VAL A 183 3.74 11.74 0.31
N LEU A 184 3.51 11.08 1.44
CA LEU A 184 3.73 11.62 2.78
C LEU A 184 5.11 12.28 2.91
N THR A 185 5.23 13.24 3.82
CA THR A 185 6.51 13.90 4.10
C THR A 185 7.54 12.89 4.61
N ARG A 186 8.83 13.23 4.52
CA ARG A 186 9.90 12.36 5.04
C ARG A 186 9.72 12.06 6.53
N ALA A 187 9.31 13.05 7.33
CA ALA A 187 9.11 12.88 8.77
C ALA A 187 7.95 11.92 9.08
N GLU A 188 6.81 12.09 8.42
CA GLU A 188 5.66 11.19 8.57
C GLU A 188 6.00 9.78 8.10
N ARG A 189 6.70 9.62 6.97
CA ARG A 189 7.14 8.31 6.49
C ARG A 189 8.06 7.62 7.49
N GLN A 190 8.99 8.35 8.10
CA GLN A 190 9.87 7.83 9.13
C GLN A 190 9.10 7.42 10.39
N GLN A 191 8.10 8.21 10.78
CA GLN A 191 7.22 7.85 11.90
C GLN A 191 6.48 6.54 11.60
N ILE A 192 5.81 6.45 10.45
CA ILE A 192 5.08 5.24 10.03
C ILE A 192 6.02 4.03 9.93
N ALA A 193 7.25 4.22 9.42
CA ALA A 193 8.25 3.16 9.37
C ALA A 193 8.69 2.69 10.77
N GLY A 194 8.84 3.61 11.73
CA GLY A 194 9.14 3.27 13.12
C GLY A 194 8.01 2.50 13.79
N GLU A 195 6.76 2.92 13.55
CA GLU A 195 5.58 2.22 14.06
C GLU A 195 5.41 0.82 13.43
N LEU A 196 5.65 0.68 12.12
CA LEU A 196 5.68 -0.63 11.45
C LEU A 196 6.77 -1.54 12.01
N GLY A 197 7.97 -1.02 12.25
CA GLY A 197 9.05 -1.79 12.88
C GLY A 197 8.68 -2.26 14.29
N ALA A 198 7.96 -1.43 15.06
CA ALA A 198 7.45 -1.84 16.37
C ALA A 198 6.36 -2.94 16.24
N LEU A 199 5.49 -2.85 15.24
CA LEU A 199 4.51 -3.89 14.92
C LEU A 199 5.22 -5.21 14.58
N ASP A 200 6.27 -5.19 13.76
CA ASP A 200 7.03 -6.38 13.39
C ASP A 200 7.60 -7.10 14.61
N VAL A 201 8.22 -6.36 15.54
CA VAL A 201 8.74 -6.94 16.79
C VAL A 201 7.63 -7.62 17.60
N ILE A 202 6.43 -7.03 17.63
CA ILE A 202 5.27 -7.62 18.33
C ILE A 202 4.83 -8.91 17.62
N LEU A 203 4.68 -8.89 16.29
CA LEU A 203 4.26 -10.05 15.50
C LEU A 203 5.27 -11.20 15.58
N ASP A 204 6.56 -10.89 15.64
CA ASP A 204 7.63 -11.86 15.86
C ASP A 204 7.52 -12.50 17.25
N ALA A 205 7.35 -11.70 18.30
CA ALA A 205 7.23 -12.19 19.67
C ALA A 205 5.97 -13.06 19.89
N GLU A 206 4.87 -12.71 19.21
CA GLU A 206 3.62 -13.49 19.20
C GLU A 206 3.68 -14.72 18.26
N GLN A 207 4.79 -14.91 17.53
CA GLN A 207 4.97 -15.97 16.54
C GLN A 207 3.85 -15.99 15.49
N VAL A 208 3.39 -14.80 15.08
CA VAL A 208 2.33 -14.69 14.07
C VAL A 208 2.82 -15.24 12.73
N PRO A 209 2.10 -16.23 12.15
CA PRO A 209 2.44 -16.79 10.85
C PRO A 209 2.58 -15.73 9.76
N VAL A 210 3.54 -15.92 8.86
CA VAL A 210 3.88 -14.93 7.81
C VAL A 210 2.68 -14.57 6.94
N ASP A 211 1.85 -15.56 6.60
CA ASP A 211 0.62 -15.37 5.83
C ASP A 211 -0.41 -14.52 6.57
N GLN A 212 -0.42 -14.51 7.90
CA GLN A 212 -1.31 -13.69 8.72
C GLN A 212 -0.76 -12.28 9.02
N ARG A 213 0.55 -12.03 8.83
CA ARG A 213 1.14 -10.70 9.05
C ARG A 213 0.54 -9.63 8.14
N SER A 214 0.26 -10.00 6.90
CA SER A 214 -0.36 -9.10 5.91
C SER A 214 -1.68 -8.50 6.38
N LEU A 215 -2.51 -9.27 7.11
CA LEU A 215 -3.75 -8.73 7.69
C LEU A 215 -3.44 -7.63 8.72
N ASN A 216 -2.43 -7.84 9.57
CA ASN A 216 -2.02 -6.84 10.55
C ASN A 216 -1.51 -5.56 9.87
N TYR A 217 -0.76 -5.69 8.77
CA TYR A 217 -0.33 -4.55 7.98
C TYR A 217 -1.49 -3.83 7.29
N VAL A 218 -2.47 -4.55 6.74
CA VAL A 218 -3.68 -3.95 6.16
C VAL A 218 -4.42 -3.12 7.21
N SER A 219 -4.68 -3.69 8.39
CA SER A 219 -5.33 -2.98 9.50
C SER A 219 -4.52 -1.76 9.93
N PHE A 220 -3.20 -1.90 10.07
CA PHE A 220 -2.32 -0.80 10.42
C PHE A 220 -2.43 0.38 9.45
N PHE A 221 -2.36 0.14 8.14
CA PHE A 221 -2.48 1.22 7.15
C PHE A 221 -3.89 1.80 7.09
N ALA A 222 -4.93 0.97 7.23
CA ALA A 222 -6.32 1.41 7.25
C ALA A 222 -6.61 2.35 8.44
N GLU A 223 -6.14 2.02 9.65
CA GLU A 223 -6.28 2.87 10.85
C GLU A 223 -5.60 4.23 10.68
N LYS A 224 -4.49 4.27 9.93
CA LYS A 224 -3.79 5.51 9.55
C LYS A 224 -4.44 6.25 8.38
N GLN A 225 -5.58 5.78 7.89
CA GLN A 225 -6.27 6.30 6.70
C GLN A 225 -5.41 6.23 5.41
N LEU A 226 -4.40 5.35 5.39
CA LEU A 226 -3.52 5.11 4.25
C LEU A 226 -4.07 3.97 3.39
N TRP A 227 -5.29 4.15 2.89
CA TRP A 227 -6.04 3.08 2.21
C TRP A 227 -5.37 2.56 0.94
N ALA A 228 -4.65 3.42 0.21
CA ALA A 228 -3.87 2.99 -0.95
C ALA A 228 -2.77 1.98 -0.55
N ASP A 229 -2.11 2.19 0.59
CA ASP A 229 -1.10 1.28 1.13
C ASP A 229 -1.73 0.02 1.73
N ALA A 230 -2.88 0.14 2.39
CA ALA A 230 -3.64 -1.00 2.87
C ALA A 230 -4.05 -1.94 1.72
N LEU A 231 -4.62 -1.39 0.65
CA LEU A 231 -4.99 -2.14 -0.55
C LEU A 231 -3.75 -2.71 -1.27
N ARG A 232 -2.64 -1.96 -1.32
CA ARG A 232 -1.38 -2.47 -1.84
C ARG A 232 -0.94 -3.72 -1.09
N VAL A 233 -0.94 -3.70 0.24
CA VAL A 233 -0.60 -4.90 1.03
C VAL A 233 -1.58 -6.02 0.74
N ALA A 234 -2.89 -5.74 0.81
CA ALA A 234 -3.91 -6.76 0.63
C ALA A 234 -3.78 -7.49 -0.72
N PHE A 235 -3.59 -6.77 -1.82
CA PHE A 235 -3.56 -7.32 -3.18
C PHE A 235 -2.18 -7.81 -3.63
N THR A 236 -1.13 -7.65 -2.82
CA THR A 236 0.22 -8.15 -3.14
C THR A 236 0.75 -9.22 -2.20
N ALA A 237 0.03 -9.46 -1.09
CA ALA A 237 0.34 -10.51 -0.13
C ALA A 237 0.05 -11.91 -0.67
N SER A 238 0.72 -12.91 -0.09
CA SER A 238 0.41 -14.31 -0.34
C SER A 238 -1.05 -14.63 0.01
N PRO A 239 -1.75 -15.46 -0.78
CA PRO A 239 -3.15 -15.78 -0.53
C PRO A 239 -3.35 -16.44 0.83
N ASN A 240 -4.32 -15.94 1.59
CA ASN A 240 -4.92 -16.62 2.73
C ASN A 240 -6.44 -16.36 2.70
N ALA A 241 -7.23 -17.23 3.34
CA ALA A 241 -8.69 -17.17 3.24
C ALA A 241 -9.30 -15.84 3.74
N ALA A 242 -8.70 -15.19 4.73
CA ALA A 242 -9.20 -13.92 5.25
C ALA A 242 -8.88 -12.75 4.31
N LEU A 243 -7.67 -12.73 3.74
CA LEU A 243 -7.29 -11.74 2.72
C LEU A 243 -8.13 -11.90 1.45
N GLN A 244 -8.42 -13.13 1.03
CA GLN A 244 -9.27 -13.38 -0.14
C GLN A 244 -10.66 -12.80 0.06
N ARG A 245 -11.31 -13.06 1.21
CA ARG A 245 -12.61 -12.46 1.54
C ARG A 245 -12.57 -10.94 1.55
N TYR A 246 -11.47 -10.35 2.04
CA TYR A 246 -11.29 -8.90 2.03
C TYR A 246 -11.14 -8.36 0.60
N GLN A 247 -10.32 -9.00 -0.23
CA GLN A 247 -10.15 -8.65 -1.64
C GLN A 247 -11.48 -8.75 -2.39
N GLU A 248 -12.22 -9.85 -2.22
CA GLU A 248 -13.56 -10.06 -2.78
C GLU A 248 -14.52 -8.95 -2.36
N ALA A 249 -14.57 -8.63 -1.06
CA ALA A 249 -15.42 -7.55 -0.55
C ALA A 249 -15.05 -6.18 -1.15
N VAL A 250 -13.75 -5.88 -1.30
CA VAL A 250 -13.28 -4.67 -1.98
C VAL A 250 -13.73 -4.66 -3.44
N LEU A 251 -13.63 -5.77 -4.17
CA LEU A 251 -14.05 -5.86 -5.56
C LEU A 251 -15.58 -5.74 -5.72
N GLU A 252 -16.36 -6.28 -4.79
CA GLU A 252 -17.82 -6.14 -4.76
C GLU A 252 -18.27 -4.69 -4.61
N THR A 253 -17.45 -3.80 -4.03
CA THR A 253 -17.82 -2.37 -3.92
C THR A 253 -18.05 -1.75 -5.30
N CYS A 254 -17.35 -2.24 -6.33
CA CYS A 254 -17.54 -1.81 -7.71
C CYS A 254 -18.86 -2.27 -8.33
N ASP A 255 -19.53 -3.29 -7.77
CA ASP A 255 -20.84 -3.77 -8.26
C ASP A 255 -22.01 -3.04 -7.61
N ARG A 256 -21.81 -2.57 -6.37
CA ARG A 256 -22.83 -1.85 -5.60
C ARG A 256 -22.93 -0.36 -5.99
N SER A 257 -21.85 0.19 -6.53
CA SER A 257 -21.78 1.51 -7.18
C SER A 257 -22.45 1.53 -8.55
#